data_AF-A0A1T4M3Q0-F1
#
_entry.id   AF-A0A1T4M3Q0-F1
#
_cell.length_a   1.000
_cell.length_b   1.000
_cell.length_c   1.000
_cell.angle_alpha   90.00
_cell.angle_beta   90.00
_cell.angle_gamma   90.00
#
_symmetry.space_group_name_H-M   'P 1'
#
loop_
_entity.id
_entity.type
_entity.pdbx_description
1 polymer ?
#
loop_
_entity_poly.entity_id
_entity_poly.type
_entity_poly.pdbx_seq_one_letter_code
_entity_poly.pdbx_strand_id
1 'polypeptide(L)'
;MSEYILLKNNRKVKIVEYIRNLATNHQDLIVQESSGEKYVVSKVQLDELRVKEKFTKNEKLALFMRYFQGRKDVFAKRWNNGKGYSPYCAIEWNMAAHCPKTVNSKFKCEDCSVRQFVPFTSENVREHITKDEKYFYGIYPLLADDTTHLLVLDFDKEFAREEAQSVIASCKNFGVQPLIECSQSGKGIHVWLFFSQAIPAHLARKLGFYLLTFAMTLSEKMNFTAYDRMIPAQDRHLKKGFGNLIALPLKYQNVQNGALLF
;
A
#
# COMPACT_ATOMS: atom_id res chain seq x y z
N MET A 1 -12.70 -20.17 -14.82
CA MET A 1 -13.67 -20.62 -13.81
C MET A 1 -14.39 -19.38 -13.30
N SER A 2 -15.67 -19.22 -13.60
CA SER A 2 -16.44 -18.05 -13.18
C SER A 2 -16.74 -18.15 -11.68
N GLU A 3 -16.24 -17.19 -10.91
CA GLU A 3 -16.40 -17.14 -9.46
C GLU A 3 -17.85 -16.77 -9.10
N TYR A 4 -18.52 -17.60 -8.28
CA TYR A 4 -19.87 -17.32 -7.81
C TYR A 4 -19.83 -16.38 -6.59
N ILE A 5 -20.70 -15.38 -6.61
CA ILE A 5 -20.92 -14.41 -5.54
C ILE A 5 -22.05 -14.91 -4.64
N LEU A 6 -21.76 -15.09 -3.35
CA LEU A 6 -22.77 -15.41 -2.34
C LEU A 6 -23.51 -14.13 -1.90
N LEU A 7 -24.83 -14.15 -1.94
CA LEU A 7 -25.72 -13.08 -1.49
C LEU A 7 -26.20 -13.32 -0.05
N LYS A 8 -26.59 -12.25 0.66
CA LYS A 8 -27.05 -12.26 2.06
C LYS A 8 -28.26 -13.17 2.31
N ASN A 9 -29.04 -13.46 1.28
CA ASN A 9 -30.17 -14.40 1.30
C ASN A 9 -29.75 -15.86 0.96
N ASN A 10 -28.45 -16.18 1.05
CA ASN A 10 -27.83 -17.46 0.70
C ASN A 10 -27.95 -17.88 -0.78
N ARG A 11 -28.41 -17.01 -1.67
CA ARG A 11 -28.38 -17.27 -3.12
C ARG A 11 -26.98 -17.06 -3.68
N LYS A 12 -26.66 -17.77 -4.77
CA LYS A 12 -25.38 -17.62 -5.48
C LYS A 12 -25.65 -17.08 -6.87
N VAL A 13 -24.95 -16.02 -7.24
CA VAL A 13 -25.02 -15.43 -8.57
C VAL A 13 -23.63 -15.38 -9.20
N LYS A 14 -23.54 -15.42 -10.52
CA LYS A 14 -22.31 -15.10 -11.26
C LYS A 14 -22.55 -13.88 -12.14
N ILE A 15 -21.56 -13.03 -12.29
CA ILE A 15 -21.62 -11.95 -13.28
C ILE A 15 -21.45 -12.58 -14.66
N VAL A 16 -22.41 -12.36 -15.54
CA VAL A 16 -22.38 -12.87 -16.92
C VAL A 16 -22.08 -11.78 -17.93
N GLU A 17 -22.48 -10.54 -17.66
CA GLU A 17 -22.29 -9.44 -18.60
C GLU A 17 -22.23 -8.09 -17.88
N TYR A 18 -21.53 -7.13 -18.48
CA TYR A 18 -21.53 -5.74 -18.09
C TYR A 18 -22.29 -4.94 -19.14
N ILE A 19 -23.34 -4.24 -18.71
CA ILE A 19 -24.20 -3.45 -19.60
C ILE A 19 -24.10 -1.97 -19.23
N ARG A 20 -24.13 -1.11 -20.25
CA ARG A 20 -24.15 0.33 -20.05
C ARG A 20 -25.59 0.79 -20.00
N ASN A 21 -25.99 1.39 -18.88
CA ASN A 21 -27.29 2.01 -18.72
C ASN A 21 -27.33 3.30 -19.53
N LEU A 22 -28.12 3.34 -20.60
CA LEU A 22 -28.17 4.49 -21.51
C LEU A 22 -28.85 5.72 -20.87
N ALA A 23 -29.68 5.55 -19.84
CA ALA A 23 -30.39 6.65 -19.18
C ALA A 23 -29.52 7.33 -18.11
N THR A 24 -28.73 6.56 -17.36
CA THR A 24 -27.89 7.08 -16.26
C THR A 24 -26.41 7.18 -16.64
N ASN A 25 -26.02 6.62 -17.79
CA ASN A 25 -24.63 6.43 -18.23
C ASN A 25 -23.78 5.59 -17.26
N HIS A 26 -24.42 4.90 -16.29
CA HIS A 26 -23.76 4.02 -15.33
C HIS A 26 -23.56 2.62 -15.91
N GLN A 27 -22.62 1.86 -15.33
CA GLN A 27 -22.40 0.46 -15.67
C GLN A 27 -23.22 -0.44 -14.75
N ASP A 28 -24.19 -1.14 -15.34
CA ASP A 28 -24.98 -2.17 -14.69
C ASP A 28 -24.43 -3.57 -15.02
N LEU A 29 -24.85 -4.57 -14.26
CA LEU A 29 -24.38 -5.94 -14.33
C LEU A 29 -25.55 -6.86 -14.62
N ILE A 30 -25.38 -7.79 -15.55
CA ILE A 30 -26.27 -8.95 -15.64
C ILE A 30 -25.67 -10.04 -14.75
N VAL A 31 -26.42 -10.42 -13.73
CA VAL A 31 -26.07 -11.51 -12.82
C VAL A 31 -26.99 -12.70 -13.08
N GLN A 32 -26.44 -13.91 -13.04
CA GLN A 32 -27.18 -15.15 -13.26
C GLN A 32 -27.15 -16.02 -12.01
N GLU A 33 -28.31 -16.45 -11.53
CA GLU A 33 -28.43 -17.43 -10.45
C GLU A 33 -28.10 -18.85 -10.93
N SER A 34 -27.85 -19.78 -9.99
CA SER A 34 -27.67 -21.21 -10.30
C SER A 34 -28.88 -21.83 -11.00
N SER A 35 -30.09 -21.28 -10.79
CA SER A 35 -31.33 -21.68 -11.49
C SER A 35 -31.31 -21.34 -12.98
N GLY A 36 -30.38 -20.47 -13.41
CA GLY A 36 -30.29 -19.97 -14.78
C GLY A 36 -30.97 -18.61 -14.99
N GLU A 37 -31.77 -18.14 -14.04
CA GLU A 37 -32.43 -16.82 -14.08
C GLU A 37 -31.42 -15.68 -14.09
N LYS A 38 -31.71 -14.63 -14.87
CA LYS A 38 -30.84 -13.47 -15.05
C LYS A 38 -31.52 -12.22 -14.50
N TYR A 39 -30.74 -11.39 -13.82
CA TYR A 39 -31.18 -10.12 -13.25
C TYR A 39 -30.23 -9.00 -13.67
N VAL A 40 -30.77 -7.82 -13.87
CA VAL A 40 -29.98 -6.58 -14.02
C VAL A 40 -29.84 -5.95 -12.64
N VAL A 41 -28.61 -5.72 -12.21
CA VAL A 41 -28.31 -5.07 -10.94
C VAL A 41 -27.22 -4.04 -11.13
N SER A 42 -27.31 -2.90 -10.45
CA SER A 42 -26.18 -1.98 -10.38
C SER A 42 -25.04 -2.60 -9.57
N LYS A 43 -23.80 -2.14 -9.81
CA LYS A 43 -22.64 -2.58 -9.02
C LYS A 43 -22.83 -2.32 -7.52
N VAL A 44 -23.41 -1.16 -7.18
CA VAL A 44 -23.69 -0.77 -5.79
C VAL A 44 -24.68 -1.74 -5.12
N GLN A 45 -25.79 -2.06 -5.79
CA GLN A 45 -26.77 -3.02 -5.27
C GLN A 45 -26.16 -4.41 -5.09
N LEU A 46 -25.35 -4.87 -6.04
CA LEU A 46 -24.69 -6.17 -5.93
C LEU A 46 -23.75 -6.23 -4.71
N ASP A 47 -22.97 -5.17 -4.47
CA ASP A 47 -22.07 -5.07 -3.32
C ASP A 47 -22.83 -5.00 -1.98
N GLU A 48 -24.00 -4.36 -1.96
CA GLU A 48 -24.89 -4.34 -0.79
C GLU A 48 -25.52 -5.72 -0.51
N LEU A 49 -25.85 -6.47 -1.56
CA LEU A 49 -26.47 -7.79 -1.45
C LEU A 49 -25.45 -8.90 -1.19
N ARG A 50 -24.18 -8.72 -1.54
CA ARG A 50 -23.11 -9.70 -1.33
C ARG A 50 -22.86 -9.96 0.15
N VAL A 51 -22.64 -11.23 0.52
CA VAL A 51 -22.05 -11.59 1.81
C VAL A 51 -20.63 -11.05 1.83
N LYS A 52 -20.40 -10.03 2.67
CA LYS A 52 -19.04 -9.57 2.96
C LYS A 52 -18.32 -10.70 3.69
N GLU A 53 -17.19 -11.15 3.17
CA GLU A 53 -16.32 -12.06 3.90
C GLU A 53 -15.99 -11.44 5.26
N LYS A 54 -16.42 -12.09 6.33
CA LYS A 54 -16.09 -11.67 7.68
C LYS A 54 -14.72 -12.21 8.03
N PHE A 55 -13.69 -11.47 7.66
CA PHE A 55 -12.34 -11.75 8.14
C PHE A 55 -12.29 -11.59 9.67
N THR A 56 -11.76 -12.61 10.34
CA THR A 56 -11.31 -12.53 11.73
C THR A 56 -10.22 -11.46 11.88
N LYS A 57 -9.93 -11.06 13.12
CA LYS A 57 -8.85 -10.10 13.40
C LYS A 57 -7.51 -10.58 12.83
N ASN A 58 -7.20 -11.86 12.99
CA ASN A 58 -5.94 -12.45 12.53
C ASN A 58 -5.87 -12.51 11.00
N GLU A 59 -6.97 -12.84 10.31
CA GLU A 59 -7.01 -12.83 8.85
C GLU A 59 -6.85 -11.41 8.28
N LYS A 60 -7.42 -10.39 8.93
CA LYS A 60 -7.19 -8.98 8.55
C LYS A 60 -5.73 -8.57 8.69
N LEU A 61 -5.08 -8.96 9.80
CA LEU A 61 -3.66 -8.68 10.01
C LEU A 61 -2.79 -9.43 8.99
N ALA A 62 -3.11 -10.69 8.71
CA ALA A 62 -2.43 -11.48 7.68
C ALA A 62 -2.59 -10.86 6.30
N LEU A 63 -3.79 -10.38 5.95
CA LEU A 63 -4.06 -9.68 4.71
C LEU A 63 -3.24 -8.39 4.61
N PHE A 64 -3.24 -7.58 5.67
CA PHE A 64 -2.42 -6.36 5.74
C PHE A 64 -0.95 -6.67 5.48
N MET A 65 -0.39 -7.66 6.19
CA MET A 65 1.00 -8.06 6.03
C MET A 65 1.30 -8.62 4.63
N ARG A 66 0.32 -9.26 3.97
CA ARG A 66 0.48 -9.77 2.59
C ARG A 66 0.58 -8.65 1.56
N TYR A 67 -0.12 -7.55 1.77
CA TYR A 67 -0.03 -6.38 0.90
C TYR A 67 1.23 -5.55 1.22
N PHE A 68 1.40 -5.15 2.47
CA PHE A 68 2.46 -4.22 2.87
C PHE A 68 3.73 -4.97 3.30
N GLN A 69 4.32 -5.69 2.34
CA GLN A 69 5.54 -6.48 2.55
C GLN A 69 6.81 -5.65 2.37
N GLY A 70 7.77 -5.89 3.24
CA GLY A 70 9.14 -5.40 3.12
C GLY A 70 10.09 -6.36 3.83
N ARG A 71 11.24 -5.84 4.27
CA ARG A 71 12.19 -6.60 5.09
C ARG A 71 11.51 -7.22 6.32
N LYS A 72 11.78 -8.50 6.56
CA LYS A 72 11.23 -9.26 7.71
C LYS A 72 12.09 -9.11 8.96
N ASP A 73 13.38 -8.86 8.78
CA ASP A 73 14.39 -8.73 9.83
C ASP A 73 14.36 -7.37 10.54
N VAL A 74 13.75 -6.35 9.92
CA VAL A 74 13.66 -5.01 10.49
C VAL A 74 12.52 -4.20 9.86
N PHE A 75 11.88 -3.36 10.66
CA PHE A 75 10.94 -2.33 10.21
C PHE A 75 11.31 -0.97 10.82
N ALA A 76 10.67 0.10 10.35
CA ALA A 76 10.95 1.45 10.82
C ALA A 76 9.96 1.88 11.91
N LYS A 77 10.43 2.61 12.92
CA LYS A 77 9.61 3.27 13.94
C LYS A 77 9.75 4.79 13.83
N ARG A 78 8.62 5.49 13.91
CA ARG A 78 8.58 6.96 13.90
C ARG A 78 9.22 7.51 15.17
N TRP A 79 9.95 8.61 15.03
CA TRP A 79 10.53 9.32 16.17
C TRP A 79 9.45 9.96 17.02
N ASN A 80 9.73 10.12 18.31
CA ASN A 80 8.81 10.74 19.27
C ASN A 80 8.44 12.20 18.92
N ASN A 81 9.30 12.90 18.17
CA ASN A 81 9.02 14.26 17.68
C ASN A 81 8.16 14.28 16.40
N GLY A 82 7.78 13.11 15.86
CA GLY A 82 6.95 12.96 14.68
C GLY A 82 7.63 13.29 13.33
N LYS A 83 8.90 13.76 13.33
CA LYS A 83 9.56 14.33 12.14
C LYS A 83 10.35 13.34 11.30
N GLY A 84 10.42 12.07 11.69
CA GLY A 84 11.22 11.08 10.97
C GLY A 84 11.00 9.67 11.45
N TYR A 85 11.73 8.75 10.82
CA TYR A 85 11.69 7.32 11.11
C TYR A 85 13.12 6.79 11.20
N SER A 86 13.31 5.75 12.01
CA SER A 86 14.56 4.99 12.07
C SER A 86 14.28 3.48 12.14
N PRO A 87 15.25 2.63 11.76
CA PRO A 87 15.13 1.19 11.98
C PRO A 87 14.85 0.90 13.45
N TYR A 88 13.83 0.09 13.74
CA TYR A 88 13.44 -0.19 15.11
C TYR A 88 14.43 -1.18 15.73
N CYS A 89 15.19 -0.70 16.70
CA CYS A 89 16.12 -1.45 17.51
C CYS A 89 15.62 -1.53 18.96
N ALA A 90 15.57 -2.73 19.55
CA ALA A 90 15.12 -2.96 20.92
C ALA A 90 16.02 -2.29 21.96
N ILE A 91 17.30 -2.08 21.63
CA ILE A 91 18.30 -1.46 22.50
C ILE A 91 18.61 0.00 22.12
N GLU A 92 17.78 0.64 21.28
CA GLU A 92 18.02 2.02 20.89
C GLU A 92 18.11 2.93 22.13
N TRP A 93 19.17 3.75 22.20
CA TRP A 93 19.46 4.62 23.35
C TRP A 93 19.74 3.91 24.69
N ASN A 94 19.94 2.59 24.69
CA ASN A 94 20.27 1.84 25.90
C ASN A 94 21.78 1.89 26.18
N MET A 95 22.16 2.55 27.29
CA MET A 95 23.55 2.70 27.71
C MET A 95 24.16 1.38 28.19
N ALA A 96 23.41 0.56 28.94
CA ALA A 96 23.88 -0.72 29.46
C ALA A 96 24.13 -1.75 28.34
N ALA A 97 23.34 -1.67 27.26
CA ALA A 97 23.55 -2.47 26.06
C ALA A 97 24.59 -1.88 25.09
N HIS A 98 25.32 -0.84 25.51
CA HIS A 98 26.35 -0.16 24.71
C HIS A 98 25.86 0.34 23.34
N CYS A 99 24.62 0.85 23.26
CA CYS A 99 24.12 1.44 22.03
C CYS A 99 24.98 2.66 21.63
N PRO A 100 25.61 2.68 20.43
CA PRO A 100 26.48 3.78 20.03
C PRO A 100 25.79 5.15 19.97
N LYS A 101 24.45 5.17 19.84
CA LYS A 101 23.66 6.41 19.87
C LYS A 101 23.74 7.17 21.19
N THR A 102 24.03 6.48 22.29
CA THR A 102 24.22 7.12 23.60
C THR A 102 25.48 8.00 23.66
N VAL A 103 26.47 7.71 22.82
CA VAL A 103 27.71 8.52 22.68
C VAL A 103 27.59 9.48 21.50
N ASN A 104 27.05 9.02 20.37
CA ASN A 104 26.83 9.83 19.18
C ASN A 104 25.39 9.67 18.68
N SER A 105 24.54 10.65 18.99
CA SER A 105 23.11 10.65 18.63
C SER A 105 22.83 10.49 17.13
N LYS A 106 23.80 10.81 16.27
CA LYS A 106 23.73 10.70 14.80
C LYS A 106 24.29 9.38 14.26
N PHE A 107 24.70 8.45 15.13
CA PHE A 107 25.24 7.15 14.72
C PHE A 107 24.18 6.33 13.95
N LYS A 108 24.58 5.77 12.81
CA LYS A 108 23.70 4.99 11.93
C LYS A 108 23.56 3.57 12.43
N CYS A 109 22.31 3.12 12.66
CA CYS A 109 22.06 1.74 13.11
C CYS A 109 22.54 0.66 12.12
N GLU A 110 22.69 1.02 10.84
CA GLU A 110 23.23 0.16 9.78
C GLU A 110 24.67 -0.28 10.05
N ASP A 111 25.45 0.58 10.71
CA ASP A 111 26.85 0.36 11.05
C ASP A 111 27.03 -0.20 12.48
N CYS A 112 25.94 -0.37 13.23
CA CYS A 112 25.98 -0.84 14.61
C CYS A 112 26.21 -2.36 14.66
N SER A 113 27.24 -2.81 15.36
CA SER A 113 27.56 -4.23 15.53
C SER A 113 26.73 -4.92 16.62
N VAL A 114 26.25 -4.17 17.62
CA VAL A 114 25.47 -4.68 18.77
C VAL A 114 23.96 -4.54 18.58
N ARG A 115 23.51 -4.13 17.39
CA ARG A 115 22.09 -3.87 17.09
C ARG A 115 21.20 -5.09 17.35
N GLN A 116 19.99 -4.82 17.85
CA GLN A 116 18.95 -5.82 18.05
C GLN A 116 17.68 -5.34 17.34
N PHE A 117 17.61 -5.54 16.02
CA PHE A 117 16.43 -5.13 15.26
C PHE A 117 15.22 -5.99 15.62
N VAL A 118 14.07 -5.32 15.68
CA VAL A 118 12.80 -5.98 15.93
C VAL A 118 12.26 -6.51 14.60
N PRO A 119 11.92 -7.80 14.49
CA PRO A 119 11.36 -8.37 13.27
C PRO A 119 9.96 -7.81 13.00
N PHE A 120 9.57 -7.76 11.73
CA PHE A 120 8.24 -7.27 11.34
C PHE A 120 7.18 -8.37 11.56
N THR A 121 6.28 -8.17 12.53
CA THR A 121 5.29 -9.17 12.95
C THR A 121 3.85 -8.64 12.92
N SER A 122 2.87 -9.54 12.94
CA SER A 122 1.44 -9.20 13.03
C SER A 122 1.11 -8.41 14.29
N GLU A 123 1.85 -8.64 15.37
CA GLU A 123 1.65 -7.92 16.63
C GLU A 123 2.06 -6.45 16.49
N ASN A 124 3.18 -6.17 15.84
CA ASN A 124 3.58 -4.78 15.57
C ASN A 124 2.64 -4.12 14.54
N VAL A 125 2.10 -4.86 13.57
CA VAL A 125 1.03 -4.33 12.70
C VAL A 125 -0.22 -3.99 13.50
N ARG A 126 -0.62 -4.84 14.44
CA ARG A 126 -1.77 -4.58 15.32
C ARG A 126 -1.55 -3.33 16.17
N GLU A 127 -0.36 -3.18 16.75
CA GLU A 127 0.04 -1.96 17.46
C GLU A 127 -0.01 -0.75 16.55
N HIS A 128 0.55 -0.85 15.33
CA HIS A 128 0.50 0.22 14.35
C HIS A 128 -0.92 0.68 14.11
N ILE A 129 -1.84 -0.22 13.81
CA ILE A 129 -3.22 0.13 13.46
C ILE A 129 -3.99 0.70 14.66
N THR A 130 -3.86 0.08 15.84
CA THR A 130 -4.80 0.28 16.96
C THR A 130 -4.31 1.15 18.12
N LYS A 131 -2.99 1.32 18.28
CA LYS A 131 -2.43 2.12 19.38
C LYS A 131 -2.33 3.59 18.99
N ASP A 132 -1.88 4.41 19.93
CA ASP A 132 -1.71 5.85 19.76
C ASP A 132 -0.52 6.24 18.85
N GLU A 133 -0.22 7.53 18.80
CA GLU A 133 0.81 8.15 17.96
C GLU A 133 2.24 7.71 18.27
N LYS A 134 2.51 6.98 19.34
CA LYS A 134 3.85 6.43 19.61
C LYS A 134 4.15 5.19 18.75
N TYR A 135 3.12 4.60 18.16
CA TYR A 135 3.17 3.36 17.39
C TYR A 135 2.90 3.64 15.90
N PHE A 136 3.74 4.50 15.31
CA PHE A 136 3.80 4.67 13.86
C PHE A 136 4.96 3.90 13.29
N TYR A 137 4.65 3.00 12.37
CA TYR A 137 5.63 2.11 11.77
C TYR A 137 5.72 2.35 10.26
N GLY A 138 6.84 1.95 9.70
CA GLY A 138 7.10 1.93 8.26
C GLY A 138 7.84 0.65 7.90
N ILE A 139 7.90 0.35 6.63
CA ILE A 139 8.58 -0.83 6.09
C ILE A 139 9.70 -0.40 5.15
N TYR A 140 10.63 -1.31 4.91
CA TYR A 140 11.69 -1.19 3.91
C TYR A 140 11.36 -2.13 2.75
N PRO A 141 10.78 -1.65 1.63
CA PRO A 141 10.27 -2.53 0.58
C PRO A 141 11.35 -3.23 -0.25
N LEU A 142 12.57 -2.66 -0.31
CA LEU A 142 13.71 -3.31 -0.97
C LEU A 142 14.25 -4.44 -0.09
N LEU A 143 14.18 -5.66 -0.59
CA LEU A 143 14.67 -6.85 0.08
C LEU A 143 16.18 -7.02 -0.12
N ALA A 144 16.80 -7.84 0.73
CA ALA A 144 18.26 -8.01 0.76
C ALA A 144 18.85 -8.62 -0.54
N ASP A 145 18.03 -9.26 -1.35
CA ASP A 145 18.37 -9.85 -2.65
C ASP A 145 17.99 -8.94 -3.84
N ASP A 146 17.79 -7.64 -3.58
CA ASP A 146 17.41 -6.62 -4.57
C ASP A 146 16.04 -6.85 -5.24
N THR A 147 15.15 -7.61 -4.57
CA THR A 147 13.76 -7.81 -4.99
C THR A 147 12.78 -6.94 -4.17
N THR A 148 11.53 -6.87 -4.61
CA THR A 148 10.43 -6.20 -3.90
C THR A 148 9.09 -6.89 -4.18
N HIS A 149 8.17 -6.83 -3.21
CA HIS A 149 6.78 -7.28 -3.35
C HIS A 149 5.83 -6.15 -3.75
N LEU A 150 6.29 -4.91 -3.74
CA LEU A 150 5.46 -3.75 -4.03
C LEU A 150 6.25 -2.61 -4.70
N LEU A 151 5.51 -1.70 -5.32
CA LEU A 151 6.00 -0.41 -5.79
C LEU A 151 5.01 0.66 -5.35
N VAL A 152 5.52 1.77 -4.86
CA VAL A 152 4.71 2.96 -4.54
C VAL A 152 5.15 4.09 -5.46
N LEU A 153 4.19 4.77 -6.09
CA LEU A 153 4.41 6.09 -6.66
C LEU A 153 3.87 7.11 -5.66
N ASP A 154 4.76 7.97 -5.19
CA ASP A 154 4.51 8.97 -4.15
C ASP A 154 4.27 10.33 -4.80
N PHE A 155 3.08 10.90 -4.55
CA PHE A 155 2.70 12.22 -5.01
C PHE A 155 2.50 13.12 -3.79
N ASP A 156 3.37 14.12 -3.65
CA ASP A 156 3.34 15.12 -2.61
C ASP A 156 3.25 16.50 -3.26
N LYS A 157 2.54 17.46 -2.63
CA LYS A 157 2.30 18.88 -3.04
C LYS A 157 0.93 19.11 -3.70
N GLU A 158 0.76 20.30 -4.26
CA GLU A 158 -0.42 20.72 -5.02
C GLU A 158 -0.62 19.80 -6.22
N PHE A 159 -1.88 19.51 -6.58
CA PHE A 159 -2.28 18.61 -7.67
C PHE A 159 -1.97 17.11 -7.48
N ALA A 160 -1.55 16.67 -6.29
CA ALA A 160 -1.24 15.25 -6.02
C ALA A 160 -2.39 14.30 -6.38
N ARG A 161 -3.65 14.72 -6.18
CA ARG A 161 -4.82 13.90 -6.52
C ARG A 161 -5.00 13.77 -8.02
N GLU A 162 -4.93 14.87 -8.75
CA GLU A 162 -5.12 14.95 -10.20
C GLU A 162 -4.02 14.18 -10.93
N GLU A 163 -2.76 14.35 -10.53
CA GLU A 163 -1.63 13.64 -11.13
C GLU A 163 -1.67 12.14 -10.83
N ALA A 164 -1.99 11.76 -9.59
CA ALA A 164 -2.20 10.36 -9.23
C ALA A 164 -3.36 9.73 -10.03
N GLN A 165 -4.45 10.46 -10.26
CA GLN A 165 -5.58 10.00 -11.07
C GLN A 165 -5.17 9.70 -12.52
N SER A 166 -4.30 10.51 -13.12
CA SER A 166 -3.74 10.24 -14.45
C SER A 166 -2.91 8.95 -14.47
N VAL A 167 -2.11 8.69 -13.44
CA VAL A 167 -1.39 7.41 -13.31
C VAL A 167 -2.34 6.24 -13.08
N ILE A 168 -3.39 6.40 -12.27
CA ILE A 168 -4.41 5.36 -12.08
C ILE A 168 -5.11 5.02 -13.40
N ALA A 169 -5.40 6.02 -14.24
CA ALA A 169 -5.94 5.79 -15.58
C ALA A 169 -4.95 5.02 -16.47
N SER A 170 -3.66 5.35 -16.41
CA SER A 170 -2.58 4.59 -17.05
C SER A 170 -2.55 3.13 -16.58
N CYS A 171 -2.59 2.87 -15.26
CA CYS A 171 -2.68 1.52 -14.71
C CYS A 171 -3.86 0.73 -15.30
N LYS A 172 -5.06 1.33 -15.33
CA LYS A 172 -6.26 0.70 -15.88
C LYS A 172 -6.10 0.31 -17.35
N ASN A 173 -5.46 1.16 -18.17
CA ASN A 173 -5.21 0.87 -19.59
C ASN A 173 -4.34 -0.38 -19.80
N PHE A 174 -3.45 -0.69 -18.86
CA PHE A 174 -2.60 -1.89 -18.89
C PHE A 174 -3.10 -3.03 -18.01
N GLY A 175 -4.35 -2.95 -17.52
CA GLY A 175 -4.95 -3.99 -16.67
C GLY A 175 -4.33 -4.10 -15.27
N VAL A 176 -3.59 -3.09 -14.83
CA VAL A 176 -3.00 -3.02 -13.48
C VAL A 176 -4.02 -2.38 -12.53
N GLN A 177 -4.26 -3.03 -11.38
CA GLN A 177 -5.16 -2.53 -10.35
C GLN A 177 -4.34 -1.98 -9.17
N PRO A 178 -4.12 -0.66 -9.10
CA PRO A 178 -3.44 -0.05 -7.97
C PRO A 178 -4.39 0.03 -6.76
N LEU A 179 -3.80 0.13 -5.57
CA LEU A 179 -4.48 0.57 -4.35
C LEU A 179 -4.04 2.00 -4.05
N ILE A 180 -4.99 2.86 -3.70
CA ILE A 180 -4.72 4.29 -3.53
C ILE A 180 -4.79 4.61 -2.05
N GLU A 181 -3.79 5.29 -1.51
CA GLU A 181 -3.80 5.76 -0.13
C GLU A 181 -3.65 7.28 -0.09
N CYS A 182 -4.48 7.95 0.71
CA CYS A 182 -4.20 9.31 1.13
C CYS A 182 -3.23 9.28 2.31
N SER A 183 -2.08 9.95 2.18
CA SER A 183 -1.01 9.91 3.17
C SER A 183 -1.43 10.52 4.50
N GLN A 184 -0.62 10.32 5.54
CA GLN A 184 -0.92 10.77 6.90
C GLN A 184 -1.16 12.29 7.01
N SER A 185 -0.60 13.09 6.10
CA SER A 185 -0.80 14.54 6.06
C SER A 185 -2.15 14.95 5.47
N GLY A 186 -2.88 14.01 4.87
CA GLY A 186 -4.14 14.24 4.16
C GLY A 186 -3.97 14.91 2.80
N LYS A 187 -2.74 15.17 2.35
CA LYS A 187 -2.44 15.86 1.09
C LYS A 187 -1.72 15.01 0.07
N GLY A 188 -0.81 14.14 0.52
CA GLY A 188 -0.08 13.25 -0.37
C GLY A 188 -0.94 12.07 -0.81
N ILE A 189 -0.67 11.55 -1.99
CA ILE A 189 -1.33 10.37 -2.54
C ILE A 189 -0.27 9.33 -2.86
N HIS A 190 -0.42 8.13 -2.31
CA HIS A 190 0.41 6.99 -2.66
C HIS A 190 -0.39 6.06 -3.58
N VAL A 191 0.18 5.74 -4.74
CA VAL A 191 -0.35 4.73 -5.67
C VAL A 191 0.46 3.45 -5.47
N TRP A 192 -0.14 2.47 -4.80
CA TRP A 192 0.47 1.19 -4.46
C TRP A 192 0.21 0.15 -5.54
N LEU A 193 1.27 -0.50 -6.01
CA LEU A 193 1.24 -1.67 -6.88
C LEU A 193 1.79 -2.87 -6.11
N PHE A 194 1.15 -4.02 -6.22
CA PHE A 194 1.53 -5.23 -5.50
C PHE A 194 1.83 -6.37 -6.46
N PHE A 195 2.85 -7.15 -6.14
CA PHE A 195 3.27 -8.32 -6.89
C PHE A 195 2.99 -9.59 -6.08
N SER A 196 2.42 -10.61 -6.74
CA SER A 196 2.11 -11.89 -6.10
C SER A 196 3.36 -12.65 -5.63
N GLN A 197 4.51 -12.35 -6.23
CA GLN A 197 5.83 -12.86 -5.88
C GLN A 197 6.82 -11.69 -5.82
N ALA A 198 7.93 -11.86 -5.12
CA ALA A 198 8.99 -10.88 -5.16
C ALA A 198 9.57 -10.80 -6.57
N ILE A 199 9.68 -9.60 -7.13
CA ILE A 199 10.31 -9.36 -8.42
C ILE A 199 11.55 -8.49 -8.25
N PRO A 200 12.54 -8.56 -9.15
CA PRO A 200 13.67 -7.63 -9.13
C PRO A 200 13.20 -6.17 -9.08
N ALA A 201 13.75 -5.36 -8.17
CA ALA A 201 13.27 -4.00 -7.94
C ALA A 201 13.40 -3.10 -9.18
N HIS A 202 14.41 -3.34 -10.02
CA HIS A 202 14.55 -2.64 -11.30
C HIS A 202 13.38 -2.89 -12.28
N LEU A 203 12.78 -4.08 -12.28
CA LEU A 203 11.61 -4.36 -13.12
C LEU A 203 10.37 -3.65 -12.57
N ALA A 204 10.19 -3.64 -11.25
CA ALA A 204 9.14 -2.88 -10.60
C ALA A 204 9.24 -1.39 -10.96
N ARG A 205 10.42 -0.78 -10.79
CA ARG A 205 10.65 0.63 -11.13
C ARG A 205 10.45 0.90 -12.63
N LYS A 206 10.91 0.01 -13.51
CA LYS A 206 10.68 0.13 -14.96
C LYS A 206 9.19 0.16 -15.30
N LEU A 207 8.38 -0.71 -14.67
CA LEU A 207 6.92 -0.66 -14.79
C LEU A 207 6.37 0.68 -14.29
N GLY A 208 6.81 1.16 -13.12
CA GLY A 208 6.39 2.46 -12.59
C GLY A 208 6.69 3.62 -13.54
N PHE A 209 7.90 3.66 -14.10
CA PHE A 209 8.27 4.71 -15.07
C PHE A 209 7.43 4.61 -16.33
N TYR A 210 7.21 3.40 -16.85
CA TYR A 210 6.36 3.21 -18.01
C TYR A 210 4.94 3.74 -17.78
N LEU A 211 4.32 3.41 -16.64
CA LEU A 211 2.99 3.88 -16.27
C LEU A 211 2.94 5.40 -16.11
N LEU A 212 3.94 5.99 -15.45
CA LEU A 212 4.06 7.43 -15.26
C LEU A 212 4.24 8.15 -16.60
N THR A 213 5.19 7.72 -17.44
CA THR A 213 5.42 8.29 -18.77
C THR A 213 4.17 8.19 -19.64
N PHE A 214 3.48 7.05 -19.65
CA PHE A 214 2.23 6.93 -20.40
C PHE A 214 1.15 7.90 -19.89
N ALA A 215 1.01 8.08 -18.56
CA ALA A 215 0.10 9.07 -18.00
C ALA A 215 0.44 10.50 -18.44
N MET A 216 1.73 10.83 -18.52
CA MET A 216 2.22 12.11 -19.06
C MET A 216 1.84 12.29 -20.53
N THR A 217 1.96 11.24 -21.36
CA THR A 217 1.57 11.32 -22.78
C THR A 217 0.07 11.56 -22.99
N LEU A 218 -0.77 11.14 -22.04
CA LEU A 218 -2.22 11.35 -22.10
C LEU A 218 -2.64 12.72 -21.54
N SER A 219 -1.73 13.44 -20.87
CA SER A 219 -2.06 14.62 -20.07
C SER A 219 -1.28 15.84 -20.55
N GLU A 220 -1.65 16.39 -21.72
CA GLU A 220 -0.96 17.54 -22.33
C GLU A 220 -0.89 18.80 -21.43
N LYS A 221 -1.77 18.90 -20.43
CA LYS A 221 -1.88 20.05 -19.52
C LYS A 221 -1.26 19.81 -18.13
N MET A 222 -0.76 18.61 -17.83
CA MET A 222 -0.19 18.28 -16.51
C MET A 222 1.33 18.18 -16.58
N ASN A 223 2.00 18.85 -15.64
CA ASN A 223 3.47 18.88 -15.58
C ASN A 223 4.07 17.88 -14.59
N PHE A 224 3.24 17.08 -13.91
CA PHE A 224 3.66 16.07 -12.94
C PHE A 224 4.58 16.62 -11.83
N THR A 225 4.23 17.81 -11.33
CA THR A 225 4.99 18.54 -10.30
C THR A 225 4.80 17.99 -8.88
N ALA A 226 3.72 17.25 -8.66
CA ALA A 226 3.41 16.59 -7.41
C ALA A 226 4.10 15.21 -7.30
N TYR A 227 4.46 14.57 -8.42
CA TYR A 227 5.27 13.35 -8.36
C TYR A 227 6.60 13.63 -7.63
N ASP A 228 6.85 12.90 -6.54
CA ASP A 228 8.06 13.04 -5.74
C ASP A 228 9.06 11.91 -6.03
N ARG A 229 8.63 10.66 -5.85
CA ARG A 229 9.51 9.48 -5.98
C ARG A 229 8.76 8.17 -6.16
N MET A 230 9.51 7.13 -6.52
CA MET A 230 9.10 5.74 -6.38
C MET A 230 9.71 5.11 -5.13
N ILE A 231 9.01 4.14 -4.53
CA ILE A 231 9.54 3.33 -3.43
C ILE A 231 9.31 1.85 -3.74
N PRO A 232 10.37 1.01 -3.82
CA PRO A 232 11.79 1.35 -3.67
C PRO A 232 12.30 2.42 -4.65
N ALA A 233 13.17 3.32 -4.19
CA ALA A 233 13.73 4.38 -5.05
C ALA A 233 14.93 3.93 -5.88
N GLN A 234 15.47 2.74 -5.58
CA GLN A 234 16.71 2.21 -6.13
C GLN A 234 16.52 0.76 -6.61
N ASP A 235 17.30 0.39 -7.62
CA ASP A 235 17.25 -0.93 -8.25
C ASP A 235 17.90 -2.03 -7.43
N ARG A 236 18.91 -1.65 -6.63
CA ARG A 236 19.78 -2.55 -5.85
C ARG A 236 20.33 -1.85 -4.62
N HIS A 237 20.80 -2.61 -3.65
CA HIS A 237 21.62 -2.14 -2.55
C HIS A 237 23.03 -1.79 -3.02
N LEU A 238 23.29 -0.51 -3.29
CA LEU A 238 24.63 -0.03 -3.69
C LEU A 238 25.65 0.03 -2.52
N LYS A 239 25.15 0.03 -1.27
CA LYS A 239 25.93 0.08 -0.03
C LYS A 239 25.20 -0.73 1.06
N LYS A 240 25.83 -0.88 2.23
CA LYS A 240 25.13 -1.32 3.45
C LYS A 240 23.91 -0.42 3.68
N GLY A 241 22.78 -1.03 4.04
CA GLY A 241 21.56 -0.32 4.42
C GLY A 241 20.27 -1.10 4.12
N PHE A 242 19.14 -0.51 4.50
CA PHE A 242 17.81 -1.13 4.34
C PHE A 242 17.05 -0.64 3.10
N GLY A 243 17.59 0.38 2.43
CA GLY A 243 16.90 1.11 1.37
C GLY A 243 15.89 2.13 1.90
N ASN A 244 15.10 2.71 0.99
CA ASN A 244 14.13 3.74 1.35
C ASN A 244 12.97 3.13 2.13
N LEU A 245 12.52 3.86 3.14
CA LEU A 245 11.35 3.48 3.92
C LEU A 245 10.07 4.05 3.29
N ILE A 246 8.94 3.39 3.55
CA ILE A 246 7.61 3.98 3.40
C ILE A 246 6.81 3.74 4.69
N ALA A 247 6.06 4.75 5.13
CA ALA A 247 5.20 4.61 6.30
C ALA A 247 4.08 3.60 6.01
N LEU A 248 3.70 2.79 7.00
CA LEU A 248 2.55 1.91 6.87
C LEU A 248 1.25 2.74 6.87
N PRO A 249 0.26 2.34 6.04
CA PRO A 249 -1.04 2.99 5.98
C PRO A 249 -2.01 2.45 7.04
N LEU A 250 -3.25 2.96 7.02
CA LEU A 250 -4.38 2.49 7.85
C LEU A 250 -4.19 2.61 9.37
N LYS A 251 -3.46 3.62 9.82
CA LYS A 251 -3.53 4.05 11.22
C LYS A 251 -4.98 4.45 11.55
N TYR A 252 -5.58 3.85 12.58
CA TYR A 252 -6.99 4.07 12.90
C TYR A 252 -7.37 5.55 13.03
N GLN A 253 -6.56 6.33 13.76
CA GLN A 253 -6.79 7.77 13.93
C GLN A 253 -6.76 8.55 12.60
N ASN A 254 -5.84 8.20 11.69
CA ASN A 254 -5.74 8.87 10.39
C ASN A 254 -6.94 8.51 9.51
N VAL A 255 -7.40 7.25 9.56
CA VAL A 255 -8.60 6.79 8.86
C VAL A 255 -9.83 7.55 9.35
N GLN A 256 -9.96 7.79 10.65
CA GLN A 256 -11.03 8.63 11.20
C GLN A 256 -10.98 10.07 10.68
N ASN A 257 -9.79 10.57 10.34
CA ASN A 257 -9.56 11.90 9.78
C ASN A 257 -9.57 11.94 8.24
N GLY A 258 -10.01 10.86 7.58
CA GLY A 258 -10.19 10.82 6.12
C GLY A 258 -9.00 10.28 5.32
N ALA A 259 -7.93 9.80 5.98
CA ALA A 259 -6.87 9.04 5.31
C ALA A 259 -7.39 7.64 4.96
N LEU A 260 -7.87 7.49 3.73
CA LEU A 260 -8.55 6.28 3.28
C LEU A 260 -7.72 5.52 2.24
N LEU A 261 -7.97 4.22 2.17
CA LEU A 261 -7.59 3.40 1.03
C LEU A 261 -8.78 3.30 0.08
N PHE A 262 -8.53 3.52 -1.22
CA PHE A 262 -9.52 3.42 -2.30
C PHE A 262 -9.10 2.40 -3.35
#